data_AF-A0A432CAN1-F1
#
_entry.id   AF-A0A432CAN1-F1
#
_cell.length_a   1.000
_cell.length_b   1.000
_cell.length_c   1.000
_cell.angle_alpha   90.00
_cell.angle_beta   90.00
_cell.angle_gamma   90.00
#
_symmetry.space_group_name_H-M   'P 1'
#
loop_
_entity.id
_entity.type
_entity.pdbx_description
1 polymer ?
#
loop_
_entity_poly.entity_id
_entity_poly.type
_entity_poly.pdbx_seq_one_letter_code
_entity_poly.pdbx_strand_id
1 'polypeptide(L)' 'MYFKKLLRNKAAIEEAFGQELVWEEQPENKMSKIKIEKKRVSMFNEADWEIMNEFIVTNLPKFENALNPFLKNIK' A
#
# COMPACT_ATOMS: atom_id res chain seq x y z
N MET A 1 -11.22 -2.27 13.92
CA MET A 1 -10.32 -3.18 14.67
C MET A 1 -9.28 -3.83 13.77
N TYR A 2 -9.62 -4.20 12.52
CA TYR A 2 -8.70 -4.82 11.56
C TYR A 2 -7.48 -3.96 11.19
N PHE A 3 -7.67 -2.66 10.95
CA PHE A 3 -6.55 -1.75 10.68
C PHE A 3 -5.51 -1.73 11.81
N LYS A 4 -5.94 -1.71 13.07
CA LYS A 4 -5.01 -1.77 14.22
C LYS A 4 -4.22 -3.10 14.27
N LYS A 5 -4.79 -4.21 13.81
CA LYS A 5 -4.06 -5.49 13.67
C LYS A 5 -2.99 -5.40 12.58
N LEU A 6 -3.31 -4.79 11.43
CA LEU A 6 -2.34 -4.56 10.36
C LEU A 6 -1.25 -3.57 10.80
N LEU A 7 -1.63 -2.49 11.50
CA LEU A 7 -0.70 -1.47 12.00
C LEU A 7 0.27 -2.05 13.04
N ARG A 8 -0.15 -3.00 13.88
CA ARG A 8 0.75 -3.73 14.79
C ARG A 8 1.82 -4.53 14.05
N ASN A 9 1.51 -4.98 12.84
CA ASN A 9 2.43 -5.71 11.97
C ASN A 9 3.05 -4.80 10.90
N LYS A 10 2.96 -3.46 11.05
CA LYS A 10 3.45 -2.49 10.06
C LYS A 10 4.90 -2.77 9.65
N ALA A 11 5.79 -2.95 10.62
CA ALA A 11 7.22 -3.19 10.34
C ALA A 11 7.45 -4.43 9.48
N ALA A 12 6.77 -5.55 9.80
CA ALA A 12 6.88 -6.78 9.02
C ALA A 12 6.29 -6.65 7.60
N ILE A 13 5.21 -5.88 7.45
CA ILE A 13 4.60 -5.61 6.14
C ILE A 13 5.51 -4.73 5.29
N GLU A 14 6.11 -3.68 5.86
CA GLU A 14 7.03 -2.79 5.16
C GLU A 14 8.34 -3.49 4.79
N GLU A 15 8.84 -4.36 5.67
CA GLU A 15 10.00 -5.21 5.38
C GLU A 15 9.71 -6.20 4.23
N ALA A 16 8.57 -6.90 4.27
CA ALA A 16 8.16 -7.81 3.20
C ALA A 16 7.89 -7.08 1.87
N PHE A 17 7.39 -5.85 1.95
CA PHE A 17 7.14 -5.00 0.78
C PHE A 17 8.44 -4.38 0.22
N GLY A 18 9.44 -4.18 1.08
CA GLY A 18 10.75 -3.62 0.75
C GLY A 18 10.81 -2.09 0.69
N GLN A 19 9.76 -1.40 1.13
CA GLN A 19 9.70 0.07 1.22
C GLN A 19 8.61 0.50 2.22
N GLU A 20 8.66 1.76 2.64
CA GLU A 20 7.65 2.33 3.53
C GLU A 20 6.29 2.49 2.85
N LEU A 21 5.23 2.19 3.59
CA LEU A 21 3.85 2.36 3.16
C LEU A 21 3.24 3.57 3.84
N VAL A 22 2.23 4.17 3.21
CA VAL A 22 1.47 5.25 3.83
C VAL A 22 0.24 4.66 4.53
N TRP A 23 0.19 4.85 5.85
CA TRP A 23 -0.88 4.35 6.71
C TRP A 23 -1.71 5.52 7.23
N GLU A 24 -2.97 5.59 6.84
CA GLU A 24 -3.90 6.65 7.25
C GLU A 24 -5.09 6.04 8.00
N GLU A 25 -5.22 6.35 9.30
CA GLU A 25 -6.42 6.07 10.08
C GLU A 25 -7.33 7.30 10.04
N GLN A 26 -8.54 7.16 9.51
CA GLN A 26 -9.57 8.21 9.55
C GLN A 26 -10.65 7.80 10.56
N PRO A 27 -10.46 8.10 11.86
CA PRO A 27 -11.42 7.72 12.91
C PRO A 27 -12.79 8.37 12.69
N GLU A 28 -12.81 9.61 12.20
CA GLU A 28 -14.04 10.38 11.90
C GLU A 28 -14.92 9.69 10.84
N ASN A 29 -14.28 9.08 9.82
CA ASN A 29 -14.97 8.44 8.70
C ASN A 29 -15.10 6.91 8.83
N LYS A 30 -14.75 6.34 10.00
CA LYS A 30 -14.67 4.88 10.23
C LYS A 30 -13.92 4.12 9.14
N MET A 31 -12.93 4.76 8.50
CA MET A 31 -12.18 4.19 7.39
C MET A 31 -10.69 4.26 7.68
N SER A 32 -9.95 3.31 7.14
CA SER A 32 -8.49 3.31 7.21
C SER A 32 -7.93 2.91 5.86
N LYS A 33 -6.79 3.47 5.48
CA LYS A 33 -6.18 3.27 4.16
C LYS A 33 -4.71 2.95 4.33
N ILE A 34 -4.25 1.99 3.53
CA ILE A 34 -2.85 1.65 3.36
C ILE A 34 -2.57 1.85 1.88
N LYS A 35 -1.62 2.71 1.53
CA LYS A 35 -1.35 3.06 0.14
C LYS A 35 0.15 3.19 -0.13
N ILE A 36 0.48 3.08 -1.41
CA ILE A 36 1.74 3.53 -1.97
C ILE A 36 1.47 4.68 -2.90
N GLU A 37 2.33 5.68 -2.88
CA GLU A 37 2.19 6.84 -3.76
C GLU A 37 3.53 7.14 -4.42
N LYS A 38 3.50 7.28 -5.75
CA LYS A 38 4.60 7.86 -6.51
C LYS A 38 4.25 9.31 -6.78
N LYS A 39 5.00 10.23 -6.16
CA LYS A 39 4.85 11.68 -6.38
C LYS A 39 5.58 12.06 -7.66
N ARG A 40 5.16 13.18 -8.28
CA ARG A 40 5.76 13.78 -9.48
C ARG A 40 5.57 12.98 -10.77
N VAL A 41 4.42 12.33 -10.91
CA VAL A 41 3.93 11.77 -12.17
C VAL A 41 2.55 12.37 -12.45
N SER A 42 2.24 12.64 -13.71
CA SER A 42 0.96 13.22 -14.11
C SER A 42 0.23 12.32 -15.09
N MET A 43 -1.07 12.10 -14.85
CA MET A 43 -1.95 11.43 -15.81
C MET A 43 -2.11 12.21 -17.11
N PHE A 44 -1.82 13.52 -17.10
CA PHE A 44 -1.88 14.38 -18.28
C PHE A 44 -0.57 14.40 -19.09
N ASN A 45 0.50 13.80 -18.58
CA ASN A 45 1.78 13.72 -19.26
C ASN A 45 2.00 12.28 -19.74
N GLU A 46 1.89 12.04 -21.05
CA GLU A 46 2.02 10.70 -21.64
C GLU A 46 3.38 10.05 -21.35
N ALA A 47 4.45 10.85 -21.22
CA ALA A 47 5.76 10.33 -20.85
C ALA A 47 5.79 9.69 -19.44
N ASP A 48 4.89 10.12 -18.56
CA ASP A 48 4.77 9.56 -17.21
C ASP A 48 3.92 8.28 -17.19
N TRP A 49 3.21 7.95 -18.27
CA TRP A 49 2.33 6.78 -18.31
C TRP A 49 3.11 5.48 -18.18
N GLU A 50 4.25 5.38 -18.86
CA GLU A 50 5.15 4.23 -18.73
C GLU A 50 5.64 4.08 -17.28
N ILE A 51 6.02 5.19 -16.65
CA ILE A 51 6.49 5.22 -15.25
C ILE A 51 5.37 4.79 -14.29
N MET A 52 4.14 5.23 -14.53
CA MET A 52 2.97 4.84 -13.73
C MET A 52 2.63 3.37 -13.92
N ASN A 53 2.67 2.88 -15.15
CA ASN A 53 2.38 1.48 -15.46
C ASN A 53 3.42 0.55 -14.84
N GLU A 54 4.70 0.85 -15.02
CA GLU A 54 5.80 0.11 -14.39
C GLU A 54 5.67 0.14 -12.86
N PHE A 55 5.30 1.29 -12.28
CA PHE A 55 5.05 1.40 -10.86
C PHE A 55 3.93 0.48 -10.39
N ILE A 56 2.79 0.43 -11.09
CA ILE A 56 1.67 -0.44 -10.72
C ILE A 56 2.08 -1.90 -10.89
N VAL A 57 2.60 -2.30 -12.05
CA VAL A 57 2.97 -3.69 -12.35
C VAL A 57 4.03 -4.22 -11.38
N THR A 58 4.99 -3.39 -10.98
CA THR A 58 6.06 -3.78 -10.06
C THR A 58 5.58 -3.85 -8.61
N ASN A 59 4.77 -2.89 -8.17
CA ASN A 59 4.44 -2.76 -6.75
C ASN A 59 3.14 -3.46 -6.36
N LEU A 60 2.18 -3.61 -7.27
CA LEU A 60 0.89 -4.24 -6.96
C LEU A 60 1.05 -5.70 -6.47
N PRO A 61 1.84 -6.57 -7.14
CA PRO A 61 2.03 -7.95 -6.66
C PRO A 61 2.79 -8.00 -5.34
N LYS A 62 3.78 -7.11 -5.13
CA LYS A 62 4.52 -7.01 -3.87
C LYS A 62 3.60 -6.59 -2.73
N PHE A 63 2.73 -5.62 -2.99
CA PHE A 63 1.77 -5.10 -2.02
C PHE A 63 0.79 -6.19 -1.60
N GLU A 64 0.25 -6.93 -2.57
CA GLU A 64 -0.61 -8.07 -2.29
C GLU A 64 0.13 -9.15 -1.49
N ASN A 65 1.32 -9.57 -1.91
CA ASN A 65 2.10 -10.58 -1.21
C ASN A 65 2.48 -10.18 0.22
N ALA A 66 2.77 -8.90 0.46
CA ALA A 66 3.09 -8.40 1.79
C ALA A 66 1.86 -8.38 2.72
N LEU A 67 0.67 -8.05 2.20
CA LEU A 67 -0.55 -7.94 3.02
C LEU A 67 -1.33 -9.24 3.17
N ASN A 68 -1.31 -10.12 2.16
CA ASN A 68 -2.10 -11.35 2.11
C ASN A 68 -1.90 -12.26 3.36
N PRO A 69 -0.68 -12.47 3.89
CA PRO A 69 -0.48 -13.25 5.12
C PRO A 69 -1.20 -12.67 6.34
N PHE A 70 -1.28 -11.34 6.44
CA PHE A 70 -1.94 -10.67 7.55
C PHE A 70 -3.45 -10.59 7.36
N LEU A 71 -3.93 -10.51 6.10
CA LEU A 71 -5.35 -10.55 5.76
C LEU A 71 -5.96 -11.95 5.98
N LYS A 72 -5.21 -13.02 5.69
CA LYS A 72 -5.66 -14.39 5.97
C LYS A 72 -5.86 -14.66 7.46
N ASN A 73 -5.05 -14.02 8.31
CA ASN A 73 -5.14 -14.12 9.78
C ASN A 73 -6.20 -13.19 10.41
N ILE A 74 -7.01 -12.51 9.60
CA ILE A 74 -8.04 -11.57 10.06
C ILE A 74 -9.44 -12.20 10.17
N LYS A 75 -9.62 -13.45 9.69
CA LYS A 75 -10.88 -14.22 9.80
C LYS A 75 -11.20 -14.67 11.23
#